data_AF-A0A7J7D1L2-F1
#
_entry.id   AF-A0A7J7D1L2-F1
#
_cell.length_a   1.000
_cell.length_b   1.000
_cell.length_c   1.000
_cell.angle_alpha   90.00
_cell.angle_beta   90.00
_cell.angle_gamma   90.00
#
_symmetry.space_group_name_H-M   'P 1'
#
loop_
_entity.id
_entity.type
_entity.pdbx_description
1 polymer ?
#
loop_
_entity_poly.entity_id
_entity_poly.type
_entity_poly.pdbx_seq_one_letter_code
_entity_poly.pdbx_strand_id
1 'polypeptide(L)'
;MTNPNVVVSDAKSGIGMAITAAVPKSLALLGAAQVTVTRKKYLKKTETAREGGETARINAWVDSMRASSPTRIRSKISLQSETDQEHNSWIANHPSALSMFEQIVSSSKGKQIVMFLDYDGTLSPIVEDPDRAFMTKEMREAVRDVARYFPTAIVTGRCRDKVCGFVKLPGLYYAGSHGMDIKGPSKCTYNEDNQGVLFQPASEYLPMIEEVYKTLLECTKSIPGVKVENNKFCASVHYRCVDENMWGGLAEQVRVVINNYPKLRLTEGRKVLEIRPTIKWDKGKALEFLLESFGYADSNDVLPIYIGDDRTDEDAFKVLRNRGQGFGILVSKVPKETNASYSLRETTEVKDFLRLLVAWKRLSLKGS
;
A
#
# COMPACT_ATOMS: atom_id res chain seq x y z
N MET A 1 34.55 22.08 -45.87
CA MET A 1 34.70 23.55 -45.73
C MET A 1 33.47 24.04 -44.97
N THR A 2 33.48 23.96 -43.64
CA THR A 2 33.83 25.05 -42.68
C THR A 2 32.73 26.12 -42.57
N ASN A 3 31.91 25.97 -41.50
CA ASN A 3 31.29 27.02 -40.66
C ASN A 3 32.28 28.20 -40.36
N PRO A 4 31.91 29.39 -39.81
CA PRO A 4 31.03 29.52 -38.62
C PRO A 4 30.38 30.90 -38.25
N ASN A 5 29.69 30.91 -37.09
CA ASN A 5 29.55 31.97 -36.04
C ASN A 5 28.73 33.26 -36.30
N VAL A 6 27.67 33.59 -35.53
CA VAL A 6 27.49 33.95 -34.10
C VAL A 6 27.81 35.43 -33.76
N VAL A 7 26.77 36.20 -33.38
CA VAL A 7 26.68 37.35 -32.41
C VAL A 7 25.15 37.49 -32.12
N VAL A 8 24.52 37.32 -30.94
CA VAL A 8 24.57 37.83 -29.55
C VAL A 8 24.00 39.25 -29.31
N SER A 9 23.09 39.34 -28.32
CA SER A 9 22.54 40.51 -27.56
C SER A 9 21.50 41.39 -28.26
N ASP A 10 20.45 41.95 -27.64
CA ASP A 10 19.89 41.95 -26.27
C ASP A 10 18.47 42.58 -26.39
N ALA A 11 17.40 42.01 -25.81
CA ALA A 11 16.80 42.32 -24.50
C ALA A 11 15.61 43.32 -24.51
N LYS A 12 14.54 42.92 -23.78
CA LYS A 12 13.41 43.71 -23.21
C LYS A 12 12.34 44.20 -24.21
N SER A 13 11.03 44.23 -23.92
CA SER A 13 10.17 43.86 -22.79
C SER A 13 8.83 43.36 -23.38
N GLY A 14 8.10 42.42 -22.80
CA GLY A 14 7.34 42.64 -21.56
C GLY A 14 6.11 43.52 -21.82
N ILE A 15 5.02 42.94 -22.37
CA ILE A 15 3.66 43.50 -22.28
C ILE A 15 2.76 42.37 -21.80
N GLY A 16 2.37 42.45 -20.53
CA GLY A 16 1.34 41.60 -19.95
C GLY A 16 -0.04 42.10 -20.37
N MET A 17 -0.91 41.18 -20.81
CA MET A 17 -2.35 41.40 -20.86
C MET A 17 -2.99 40.65 -19.70
N ALA A 18 -3.42 41.41 -18.71
CA ALA A 18 -4.35 40.98 -17.69
C ALA A 18 -5.75 40.86 -18.32
N ILE A 19 -6.38 39.69 -18.18
CA ILE A 19 -7.81 39.53 -18.44
C ILE A 19 -8.51 39.53 -17.09
N THR A 20 -9.13 40.67 -16.79
CA THR A 20 -10.05 40.88 -15.68
C THR A 20 -11.42 40.28 -16.02
N ALA A 21 -11.87 39.30 -15.23
CA ALA A 21 -13.27 38.89 -15.19
C ALA A 21 -13.84 39.22 -13.80
N ALA A 22 -14.82 40.12 -13.78
CA ALA A 22 -15.48 40.64 -12.59
C ALA A 22 -16.50 39.64 -12.04
N VAL A 23 -16.52 39.49 -10.71
CA VAL A 23 -17.55 38.78 -9.93
C VAL A 23 -18.38 39.83 -9.17
N PRO A 24 -19.72 39.73 -9.10
CA PRO A 24 -20.53 40.68 -8.34
C PRO A 24 -20.35 40.50 -6.82
N LYS A 25 -20.23 41.62 -6.11
CA LYS A 25 -20.20 41.73 -4.63
C LYS A 25 -21.62 41.91 -4.05
N SER A 26 -22.01 41.01 -3.15
CA SER A 26 -22.91 41.24 -1.99
C SER A 26 -22.83 39.94 -1.15
N LEU A 27 -22.60 39.88 0.16
CA LEU A 27 -22.77 40.81 1.28
C LEU A 27 -21.69 40.46 2.32
N ALA A 28 -21.12 41.47 2.98
CA ALA A 28 -20.23 41.31 4.11
C ALA A 28 -21.02 40.94 5.38
N LEU A 29 -20.51 39.99 6.17
CA LEU A 29 -20.22 40.08 7.61
C LEU A 29 -20.00 38.65 8.16
N LEU A 30 -18.79 38.35 8.59
CA LEU A 30 -18.48 37.70 9.88
C LEU A 30 -16.96 37.57 10.01
N GLY A 31 -16.46 38.13 11.10
CA GLY A 31 -15.06 38.49 11.30
C GLY A 31 -14.07 37.34 11.32
N ALA A 32 -12.82 37.71 11.10
CA ALA A 32 -11.64 36.88 11.29
C ALA A 32 -11.61 36.31 12.73
N ALA A 33 -11.82 35.01 12.85
CA ALA A 33 -11.38 34.25 14.00
C ALA A 33 -10.00 33.68 13.69
N GLN A 34 -8.95 34.40 14.09
CA GLN A 34 -7.62 33.80 14.25
C GLN A 34 -7.73 32.75 15.36
N VAL A 35 -7.65 31.47 15.00
CA VAL A 35 -7.57 30.39 15.98
C VAL A 35 -6.13 30.28 16.45
N THR A 36 -5.81 31.07 17.48
CA THR A 36 -4.59 30.88 18.28
C THR A 36 -4.80 29.66 19.17
N VAL A 37 -4.23 28.51 18.79
CA VAL A 37 -4.29 27.29 19.60
C VAL A 37 -3.45 27.52 20.86
N THR A 38 -4.13 27.89 21.94
CA THR A 38 -3.49 28.18 23.22
C THR A 38 -3.03 26.87 23.87
N ARG A 39 -1.72 26.77 24.10
CA ARG A 39 -0.93 25.65 24.66
C ARG A 39 -1.30 25.18 26.08
N LYS A 40 -2.53 25.38 26.57
CA LYS A 40 -2.86 25.33 28.01
C LYS A 40 -4.08 24.48 28.44
N LYS A 41 -4.49 23.49 27.65
CA LYS A 41 -5.55 22.53 28.05
C LYS A 41 -5.15 21.05 28.09
N TYR A 42 -3.86 20.74 28.00
CA TYR A 42 -3.33 19.45 28.45
C TYR A 42 -2.90 19.59 29.91
N LEU A 43 -3.34 18.67 30.78
CA LEU A 43 -3.24 18.64 32.26
C LEU A 43 -4.38 19.35 33.03
N LYS A 44 -5.54 18.69 33.12
CA LYS A 44 -6.16 18.25 34.39
C LYS A 44 -7.56 17.70 34.13
N LYS A 45 -7.68 16.37 34.09
CA LYS A 45 -8.88 15.66 34.52
C LYS A 45 -8.55 14.20 34.78
N THR A 46 -7.90 13.96 35.91
CA THR A 46 -7.96 12.69 36.61
C THR A 46 -8.60 12.99 37.94
N GLU A 47 -9.78 12.43 38.18
CA GLU A 47 -10.11 11.76 39.44
C GLU A 47 -11.46 11.04 39.33
N THR A 48 -11.34 9.71 39.40
CA THR A 48 -12.21 8.77 40.14
C THR A 48 -13.68 8.68 39.72
N ALA A 49 -13.94 7.81 38.73
CA ALA A 49 -15.16 6.97 38.57
C ALA A 49 -15.29 6.31 37.16
N ARG A 50 -14.33 6.51 36.23
CA ARG A 50 -14.36 5.98 34.84
C ARG A 50 -13.26 4.97 34.49
N GLU A 51 -12.34 4.70 35.41
CA GLU A 51 -11.07 4.00 35.12
C GLU A 51 -11.24 2.54 34.70
N GLY A 52 -12.27 1.83 35.16
CA GLY A 52 -12.49 0.42 34.79
C GLY A 52 -12.84 0.21 33.30
N GLY A 53 -13.63 1.12 32.72
CA GLY A 53 -14.09 1.01 31.33
C GLY A 53 -13.08 1.49 30.30
N GLU A 54 -12.31 2.55 30.60
CA GLU A 54 -11.25 3.04 29.72
C GLU A 54 -10.03 2.11 29.71
N THR A 55 -9.63 1.57 30.86
CA THR A 55 -8.52 0.61 30.95
C THR A 55 -8.84 -0.69 30.22
N ALA A 56 -10.08 -1.20 30.35
CA ALA A 56 -10.52 -2.39 29.62
C ALA A 56 -10.51 -2.18 28.10
N ARG A 57 -10.89 -0.98 27.62
CA ARG A 57 -10.83 -0.63 26.19
C ARG A 57 -9.40 -0.52 25.67
N ILE A 58 -8.49 0.06 26.46
CA ILE A 58 -7.06 0.14 26.11
C ILE A 58 -6.46 -1.27 26.02
N ASN A 59 -6.75 -2.14 26.99
CA ASN A 59 -6.25 -3.53 26.98
C ASN A 59 -6.75 -4.31 25.77
N ALA A 60 -8.06 -4.27 25.48
CA ALA A 60 -8.62 -4.90 24.29
C ALA A 60 -7.98 -4.39 22.99
N TRP A 61 -7.58 -3.12 22.99
CA TRP A 61 -6.92 -2.53 21.82
C TRP A 61 -5.46 -2.93 21.69
N VAL A 62 -4.70 -2.95 22.79
CA VAL A 62 -3.33 -3.50 22.80
C VAL A 62 -3.35 -4.97 22.37
N ASP A 63 -4.38 -5.72 22.76
CA ASP A 63 -4.59 -7.09 22.31
C ASP A 63 -4.85 -7.17 20.79
N SER A 64 -5.65 -6.25 20.22
CA SER A 64 -5.81 -6.11 18.77
C SER A 64 -4.49 -5.74 18.06
N MET A 65 -3.71 -4.81 18.62
CA MET A 65 -2.39 -4.44 18.12
C MET A 65 -1.41 -5.63 18.15
N ARG A 66 -1.54 -6.51 19.16
CA ARG A 66 -0.77 -7.75 19.27
C ARG A 66 -1.21 -8.78 18.24
N ALA A 67 -2.52 -8.93 18.04
CA ALA A 67 -3.11 -9.86 17.08
C ALA A 67 -2.79 -9.49 15.62
N SER A 68 -2.81 -8.19 15.29
CA SER A 68 -2.41 -7.65 13.98
C SER A 68 -0.90 -7.74 13.73
N SER A 69 -0.12 -8.04 14.77
CA SER A 69 1.34 -8.04 14.75
C SER A 69 1.95 -9.31 15.35
N PRO A 70 1.75 -10.51 14.74
CA PRO A 70 2.31 -11.76 15.26
C PRO A 70 3.84 -11.66 15.33
N THR A 71 4.38 -11.40 16.53
CA THR A 71 5.80 -11.19 16.73
C THR A 71 6.41 -12.51 17.14
N ARG A 72 6.97 -13.24 16.16
CA ARG A 72 7.80 -14.44 16.42
C ARG A 72 7.00 -15.61 17.00
N ILE A 73 7.35 -16.81 16.54
CA ILE A 73 6.92 -18.08 17.13
C ILE A 73 7.30 -18.02 18.61
N ARG A 74 6.32 -17.88 19.51
CA ARG A 74 6.53 -18.15 20.93
C ARG A 74 7.01 -19.59 21.02
N SER A 75 8.14 -19.80 21.68
CA SER A 75 8.73 -21.09 21.97
C SER A 75 7.66 -22.10 22.40
N LYS A 76 7.50 -23.15 21.58
CA LYS A 76 6.69 -24.35 21.82
C LYS A 76 6.91 -24.88 23.24
N ILE A 77 5.83 -25.26 23.92
CA ILE A 77 5.65 -26.49 24.72
C ILE A 77 4.16 -26.51 25.15
N SER A 78 3.33 -27.33 24.48
CA SER A 78 2.11 -28.01 25.01
C SER A 78 1.04 -28.40 23.95
N LEU A 79 1.08 -27.92 22.70
CA LEU A 79 -0.03 -28.12 21.73
C LEU A 79 0.42 -28.59 20.31
N GLN A 80 1.40 -29.49 20.21
CA GLN A 80 2.01 -29.84 18.91
C GLN A 80 1.12 -30.66 17.97
N SER A 81 0.23 -31.51 18.47
CA SER A 81 -0.56 -32.42 17.62
C SER A 81 -1.74 -31.74 16.91
N GLU A 82 -2.42 -30.81 17.58
CA GLU A 82 -3.55 -30.06 16.99
C GLU A 82 -3.04 -29.00 15.99
N THR A 83 -1.94 -28.31 16.31
CA THR A 83 -1.35 -27.30 15.41
C THR A 83 -0.84 -27.90 14.10
N ASP A 84 -0.35 -29.15 14.13
CA ASP A 84 0.17 -29.81 12.93
C ASP A 84 -0.97 -30.28 12.01
N GLN A 85 -2.12 -30.70 12.58
CA GLN A 85 -3.32 -31.03 11.79
C GLN A 85 -3.95 -29.79 11.15
N GLU A 86 -4.10 -28.70 11.92
CA GLU A 86 -4.60 -27.42 11.39
C GLU A 86 -3.68 -26.88 10.28
N HIS A 87 -2.37 -26.96 10.48
CA HIS A 87 -1.38 -26.56 9.49
C HIS A 87 -1.47 -27.40 8.21
N ASN A 88 -1.59 -28.72 8.33
CA ASN A 88 -1.72 -29.61 7.16
C ASN A 88 -3.04 -29.37 6.41
N SER A 89 -4.14 -29.18 7.14
CA SER A 89 -5.44 -28.81 6.55
C SER A 89 -5.36 -27.47 5.82
N TRP A 90 -4.67 -26.49 6.41
CA TRP A 90 -4.44 -25.20 5.77
C TRP A 90 -3.61 -25.31 4.50
N ILE A 91 -2.53 -26.09 4.50
CA ILE A 91 -1.72 -26.34 3.28
C ILE A 91 -2.55 -27.06 2.20
N ALA A 92 -3.45 -27.97 2.58
CA ALA A 92 -4.33 -28.64 1.63
C ALA A 92 -5.28 -27.65 0.94
N ASN A 93 -5.77 -26.64 1.68
CA ASN A 93 -6.66 -25.60 1.14
C ASN A 93 -5.90 -24.49 0.39
N HIS A 94 -4.64 -24.23 0.75
CA HIS A 94 -3.80 -23.17 0.19
C HIS A 94 -2.41 -23.72 -0.19
N PRO A 95 -2.32 -24.64 -1.17
CA PRO A 95 -1.08 -25.31 -1.51
C PRO A 95 -0.03 -24.33 -2.06
N SER A 96 1.24 -24.73 -2.02
CA SER A 96 2.34 -23.90 -2.52
C SER A 96 2.15 -23.58 -4.00
N ALA A 97 2.21 -22.31 -4.38
CA ALA A 97 2.12 -21.90 -5.79
C ALA A 97 3.29 -22.43 -6.63
N LEU A 98 4.44 -22.73 -6.00
CA LEU A 98 5.56 -23.40 -6.67
C LEU A 98 5.24 -24.86 -6.96
N SER A 99 4.67 -25.60 -6.01
CA SER A 99 4.27 -26.99 -6.21
C SER A 99 3.12 -27.13 -7.21
N MET A 100 2.21 -26.16 -7.22
CA MET A 100 1.05 -26.13 -8.13
C MET A 100 1.33 -25.38 -9.44
N PHE A 101 2.59 -25.07 -9.75
CA PHE A 101 2.95 -24.21 -10.87
C PHE A 101 2.41 -24.70 -12.21
N GLU A 102 2.50 -26.01 -12.49
CA GLU A 102 1.96 -26.61 -13.73
C GLU A 102 0.43 -26.42 -13.87
N GLN A 103 -0.31 -26.55 -12.78
CA GLN A 103 -1.75 -26.29 -12.77
C GLN A 103 -2.05 -24.81 -13.00
N ILE A 104 -1.28 -23.92 -12.38
CA ILE A 104 -1.38 -22.48 -12.55
C ILE A 104 -1.19 -22.09 -14.03
N VAL A 105 -0.09 -22.54 -14.66
CA VAL A 105 0.17 -22.21 -16.06
C VAL A 105 -0.80 -22.88 -17.01
N SER A 106 -1.27 -24.10 -16.71
CA SER A 106 -2.34 -24.74 -17.49
C SER A 106 -3.64 -23.93 -17.45
N SER A 107 -3.98 -23.35 -16.31
CA SER A 107 -5.15 -22.48 -16.13
C SER A 107 -5.04 -21.14 -16.88
N SER A 108 -3.82 -20.77 -17.30
CA SER A 108 -3.56 -19.58 -18.12
C SER A 108 -3.69 -19.81 -19.64
N LYS A 109 -3.92 -21.05 -20.09
CA LYS A 109 -4.07 -21.34 -21.52
C LYS A 109 -5.20 -20.52 -22.14
N GLY A 110 -4.88 -19.84 -23.24
CA GLY A 110 -5.81 -18.94 -23.94
C GLY A 110 -6.05 -17.60 -23.24
N LYS A 111 -5.38 -17.32 -22.12
CA LYS A 111 -5.56 -16.10 -21.32
C LYS A 111 -4.27 -15.31 -21.20
N GLN A 112 -4.39 -13.99 -21.13
CA GLN A 112 -3.30 -13.09 -20.78
C GLN A 112 -3.13 -13.05 -19.26
N ILE A 113 -1.94 -13.38 -18.78
CA ILE A 113 -1.60 -13.21 -17.36
C ILE A 113 -1.34 -11.72 -17.08
N VAL A 114 -1.92 -11.21 -15.99
CA VAL A 114 -1.67 -9.86 -15.45
C VAL A 114 -1.21 -9.99 -14.01
N MET A 115 -0.10 -9.36 -13.67
CA MET A 115 0.56 -9.50 -12.37
C MET A 115 0.29 -8.30 -11.47
N PHE A 116 -0.12 -8.56 -10.24
CA PHE A 116 -0.25 -7.58 -9.17
C PHE A 116 0.63 -7.99 -8.00
N LEU A 117 1.51 -7.10 -7.57
CA LEU A 117 2.53 -7.43 -6.57
C LEU A 117 2.45 -6.41 -5.44
N ASP A 118 2.19 -6.89 -4.22
CA ASP A 118 2.45 -6.10 -3.03
C ASP A 118 3.96 -5.91 -2.80
N TYR A 119 4.36 -4.95 -1.97
CA TYR A 119 5.76 -4.61 -1.76
C TYR A 119 6.33 -5.16 -0.45
N ASP A 120 5.87 -4.69 0.70
CA ASP A 120 6.43 -5.03 2.02
C ASP A 120 5.96 -6.41 2.46
N GLY A 121 6.87 -7.31 2.81
CA GLY A 121 6.55 -8.70 3.13
C GLY A 121 6.40 -9.61 1.89
N THR A 122 6.24 -9.02 0.70
CA THR A 122 6.10 -9.74 -0.57
C THR A 122 7.35 -9.64 -1.45
N LEU A 123 7.70 -8.44 -1.92
CA LEU A 123 8.88 -8.19 -2.76
C LEU A 123 10.12 -7.76 -1.94
N SER A 124 9.91 -7.22 -0.75
CA SER A 124 10.94 -6.86 0.21
C SER A 124 10.62 -7.52 1.55
N PRO A 125 11.60 -8.05 2.29
CA PRO A 125 11.33 -8.55 3.63
C PRO A 125 10.82 -7.44 4.54
N ILE A 126 10.05 -7.81 5.55
CA ILE A 126 9.58 -6.87 6.57
C ILE A 126 10.77 -6.51 7.48
N VAL A 127 11.14 -5.23 7.51
CA VAL A 127 12.28 -4.70 8.27
C VAL A 127 11.82 -3.84 9.46
N GLU A 128 12.76 -3.48 10.34
CA GLU A 128 12.49 -2.58 11.46
C GLU A 128 12.30 -1.14 11.02
N ASP A 129 13.23 -0.63 10.23
CA ASP A 129 13.16 0.71 9.67
C ASP A 129 12.48 0.66 8.29
N PRO A 130 11.28 1.26 8.12
CA PRO A 130 10.58 1.25 6.84
C PRO A 130 11.34 1.97 5.72
N ASP A 131 12.35 2.79 6.01
CA ASP A 131 13.20 3.43 4.97
C ASP A 131 14.26 2.47 4.41
N ARG A 132 14.44 1.31 5.04
CA ARG A 132 15.42 0.29 4.66
C ARG A 132 14.79 -0.97 4.05
N ALA A 133 13.52 -0.92 3.71
CA ALA A 133 12.78 -2.01 3.08
C ALA A 133 13.16 -2.13 1.59
N PHE A 134 14.43 -2.40 1.29
CA PHE A 134 14.91 -2.52 -0.07
C PHE A 134 14.69 -3.95 -0.58
N MET A 135 14.11 -4.09 -1.78
CA MET A 135 14.19 -5.33 -2.53
C MET A 135 15.63 -5.61 -2.99
N THR A 136 16.01 -6.88 -3.02
CA THR A 136 17.33 -7.30 -3.49
C THR A 136 17.47 -7.06 -5.00
N LYS A 137 18.72 -7.09 -5.50
CA LYS A 137 18.98 -6.96 -6.94
C LYS A 137 18.30 -8.09 -7.74
N GLU A 138 18.36 -9.31 -7.21
CA GLU A 138 17.78 -10.51 -7.82
C GLU A 138 16.26 -10.43 -7.92
N MET A 139 15.59 -9.90 -6.88
CA MET A 139 14.15 -9.67 -6.90
C MET A 139 13.78 -8.60 -7.94
N ARG A 140 14.52 -7.48 -7.97
CA ARG A 140 14.30 -6.42 -8.96
C ARG A 140 14.44 -6.95 -10.39
N GLU A 141 15.42 -7.80 -10.65
CA GLU A 141 15.61 -8.45 -11.94
C GLU A 141 14.45 -9.39 -12.27
N ALA A 142 13.95 -10.15 -11.31
CA ALA A 142 12.78 -11.01 -11.49
C ALA A 142 11.51 -10.20 -11.85
N VAL A 143 11.22 -9.12 -11.12
CA VAL A 143 10.09 -8.23 -11.40
C VAL A 143 10.23 -7.57 -12.77
N ARG A 144 11.43 -7.09 -13.11
CA ARG A 144 11.71 -6.52 -14.44
C ARG A 144 11.45 -7.53 -15.55
N ASP A 145 11.90 -8.77 -15.37
CA ASP A 145 11.73 -9.81 -16.37
C ASP A 145 10.27 -10.23 -16.52
N VAL A 146 9.52 -10.32 -15.42
CA VAL A 146 8.05 -10.54 -15.45
C VAL A 146 7.36 -9.42 -16.22
N ALA A 147 7.69 -8.16 -15.93
CA ALA A 147 7.09 -6.99 -16.56
C ALA A 147 7.34 -6.88 -18.07
N ARG A 148 8.37 -7.58 -18.61
CA ARG A 148 8.61 -7.67 -20.05
C ARG A 148 7.61 -8.55 -20.78
N TYR A 149 7.03 -9.53 -20.08
CA TYR A 149 6.15 -10.53 -20.68
C TYR A 149 4.68 -10.38 -20.26
N PHE A 150 4.45 -9.75 -19.11
CA PHE A 150 3.12 -9.64 -18.50
C PHE A 150 2.87 -8.20 -18.04
N PRO A 151 1.68 -7.61 -18.33
CA PRO A 151 1.27 -6.37 -17.69
C PRO A 151 1.38 -6.52 -16.17
N THR A 152 2.10 -5.61 -15.53
CA THR A 152 2.49 -5.74 -14.12
C THR A 152 2.26 -4.43 -13.38
N ALA A 153 1.65 -4.52 -12.19
CA ALA A 153 1.43 -3.43 -11.28
C ALA A 153 1.96 -3.73 -9.88
N ILE A 154 2.54 -2.74 -9.22
CA ILE A 154 2.88 -2.79 -7.80
C ILE A 154 1.79 -2.09 -7.00
N VAL A 155 1.21 -2.78 -6.02
CA VAL A 155 0.09 -2.27 -5.20
C VAL A 155 0.49 -2.27 -3.73
N THR A 156 0.74 -1.09 -3.16
CA THR A 156 1.36 -0.94 -1.84
C THR A 156 0.63 0.07 -0.96
N GLY A 157 0.75 -0.09 0.37
CA GLY A 157 0.34 0.92 1.34
C GLY A 157 1.24 2.17 1.36
N ARG A 158 2.47 2.06 0.85
CA ARG A 158 3.44 3.18 0.80
C ARG A 158 3.03 4.25 -0.20
N CYS A 159 3.51 5.48 -0.01
CA CYS A 159 3.39 6.48 -1.07
C CYS A 159 4.12 6.02 -2.35
N ARG A 160 3.57 6.43 -3.49
CA ARG A 160 4.07 6.04 -4.82
C ARG A 160 5.53 6.42 -5.02
N ASP A 161 5.92 7.64 -4.65
CA ASP A 161 7.27 8.15 -4.89
C ASP A 161 8.34 7.34 -4.13
N LYS A 162 8.02 6.89 -2.91
CA LYS A 162 8.90 6.06 -2.10
C LYS A 162 9.08 4.67 -2.68
N VAL A 163 7.98 3.99 -3.05
CA VAL A 163 8.08 2.65 -3.67
C VAL A 163 8.76 2.72 -5.04
N CYS A 164 8.52 3.77 -5.84
CA CYS A 164 9.26 4.00 -7.08
C CYS A 164 10.76 4.17 -6.82
N GLY A 165 11.14 4.88 -5.75
CA GLY A 165 12.53 5.03 -5.30
C GLY A 165 13.19 3.71 -4.89
N PHE A 166 12.42 2.77 -4.32
CA PHE A 166 12.93 1.44 -3.98
C PHE A 166 13.00 0.50 -5.19
N VAL A 167 11.96 0.44 -6.00
CA VAL A 167 11.82 -0.50 -7.13
C VAL A 167 12.63 -0.06 -8.35
N LYS A 168 12.71 1.24 -8.64
CA LYS A 168 13.48 1.83 -9.75
C LYS A 168 13.31 1.12 -11.10
N LEU A 169 12.10 0.65 -11.39
CA LEU A 169 11.75 0.05 -12.68
C LEU A 169 10.76 0.96 -13.42
N PRO A 170 11.14 1.53 -14.58
CA PRO A 170 10.18 2.17 -15.46
C PRO A 170 9.30 1.10 -16.12
N GLY A 171 8.15 1.50 -16.67
CA GLY A 171 7.27 0.58 -17.40
C GLY A 171 6.23 -0.15 -16.54
N LEU A 172 6.31 -0.05 -15.22
CA LEU A 172 5.31 -0.60 -14.30
C LEU A 172 4.19 0.39 -14.00
N TYR A 173 3.02 -0.15 -13.68
CA TYR A 173 2.01 0.61 -12.94
C TYR A 173 2.37 0.61 -11.45
N TYR A 174 2.22 1.76 -10.80
CA TYR A 174 2.41 1.89 -9.36
C TYR A 174 1.14 2.43 -8.73
N ALA A 175 0.58 1.66 -7.80
CA ALA A 175 -0.56 2.00 -6.99
C ALA A 175 -0.10 2.18 -5.54
N GLY A 176 0.20 3.42 -5.17
CA GLY A 176 0.58 3.79 -3.81
C GLY A 176 -0.63 4.09 -2.92
N SER A 177 -0.37 4.22 -1.62
CA SER A 177 -1.36 4.63 -0.61
C SER A 177 -2.58 3.71 -0.61
N HIS A 178 -2.35 2.39 -0.64
CA HIS A 178 -3.41 1.37 -0.77
C HIS A 178 -4.23 1.51 -2.05
N GLY A 179 -3.60 2.01 -3.11
CA GLY A 179 -4.20 2.24 -4.42
C GLY A 179 -4.93 3.57 -4.59
N MET A 180 -4.79 4.52 -3.66
CA MET A 180 -5.32 5.88 -3.83
C MET A 180 -4.39 6.80 -4.66
N ASP A 181 -3.18 6.36 -5.00
CA ASP A 181 -2.28 7.07 -5.91
C ASP A 181 -1.79 6.13 -7.01
N ILE A 182 -2.55 6.01 -8.10
CA ILE A 182 -2.20 5.12 -9.20
C ILE A 182 -1.57 5.92 -10.34
N LYS A 183 -0.43 5.43 -10.83
CA LYS A 183 0.22 5.94 -12.05
C LYS A 183 0.63 4.81 -12.96
N GLY A 184 0.27 4.92 -14.23
CA GLY A 184 0.82 4.08 -15.29
C GLY A 184 2.18 4.56 -15.79
N PRO A 185 2.88 3.76 -16.59
CA PRO A 185 4.09 4.18 -17.26
C PRO A 185 3.79 5.35 -18.20
N SER A 186 4.60 6.40 -18.15
CA SER A 186 4.56 7.48 -19.13
C SER A 186 4.96 6.92 -20.50
N LYS A 187 4.08 6.98 -21.51
CA LYS A 187 4.45 6.66 -22.89
C LYS A 187 5.40 7.74 -23.41
N CYS A 188 6.52 7.35 -24.02
CA CYS A 188 7.44 8.25 -24.73
C CYS A 188 6.96 8.54 -26.17
N THR A 189 5.67 8.81 -26.37
CA THR A 189 5.13 9.11 -27.70
C THR A 189 4.48 10.48 -27.70
N TYR A 190 4.97 11.36 -28.56
CA TYR A 190 4.51 12.74 -28.82
C TYR A 190 3.13 12.78 -29.50
N ASN A 191 2.15 12.06 -28.96
CA ASN A 191 0.76 12.22 -29.37
C ASN A 191 0.02 12.82 -28.17
N GLU A 192 -0.50 14.03 -28.35
CA GLU A 192 -1.09 14.90 -27.32
C GLU A 192 -2.31 14.28 -26.60
N ASP A 193 -2.84 13.15 -27.08
CA ASP A 193 -4.05 12.49 -26.57
C ASP A 193 -3.80 11.29 -25.62
N ASN A 194 -2.55 10.85 -25.40
CA ASN A 194 -2.25 9.75 -24.46
C ASN A 194 -1.79 10.30 -23.11
N GLN A 195 -2.69 10.94 -22.35
CA GLN A 195 -2.42 11.24 -20.94
C GLN A 195 -2.14 9.92 -20.22
N GLY A 196 -0.93 9.76 -19.68
CA GLY A 196 -0.59 8.58 -18.89
C GLY A 196 -1.58 8.40 -17.74
N VAL A 197 -1.94 7.16 -17.42
CA VAL A 197 -2.91 6.85 -16.36
C VAL A 197 -2.47 7.52 -15.06
N LEU A 198 -3.28 8.45 -14.54
CA LEU A 198 -3.16 9.04 -13.21
C LEU A 198 -4.54 8.99 -12.56
N PHE A 199 -4.63 8.33 -11.42
CA PHE A 199 -5.90 8.18 -10.71
C PHE A 199 -5.70 8.39 -9.21
N GLN A 200 -6.45 9.35 -8.66
CA GLN A 200 -6.33 9.83 -7.30
C GLN A 200 -7.72 10.13 -6.69
N PRO A 201 -8.48 9.10 -6.28
CA PRO A 201 -9.88 9.23 -5.87
C PRO A 201 -10.03 10.00 -4.55
N ALA A 202 -8.94 10.15 -3.79
CA ALA A 202 -8.93 10.79 -2.47
C ALA A 202 -8.26 12.18 -2.49
N SER A 203 -8.15 12.84 -3.65
CA SER A 203 -7.46 14.14 -3.82
C SER A 203 -7.93 15.22 -2.84
N GLU A 204 -9.23 15.26 -2.54
CA GLU A 204 -9.80 16.21 -1.58
C GLU A 204 -9.30 16.04 -0.13
N TYR A 205 -8.75 14.87 0.22
CA TYR A 205 -8.27 14.56 1.57
C TYR A 205 -6.83 14.97 1.81
N LEU A 206 -6.07 15.34 0.77
CA LEU A 206 -4.64 15.68 0.88
C LEU A 206 -4.35 16.73 1.97
N PRO A 207 -5.07 17.87 2.06
CA PRO A 207 -4.81 18.86 3.11
C PRO A 207 -5.07 18.31 4.52
N MET A 208 -6.12 17.49 4.67
CA MET A 208 -6.50 16.89 5.95
C MET A 208 -5.46 15.86 6.40
N ILE A 209 -4.96 15.01 5.51
CA ILE A 209 -3.92 14.02 5.82
C ILE A 209 -2.63 14.72 6.22
N GLU A 210 -2.26 15.81 5.55
CA GLU A 210 -1.08 16.60 5.90
C GLU A 210 -1.19 17.24 7.29
N GLU A 211 -2.37 17.76 7.65
CA GLU A 211 -2.65 18.29 8.99
C GLU A 211 -2.55 17.20 10.07
N VAL A 212 -3.16 16.04 9.82
CA VAL A 212 -3.11 14.90 10.73
C VAL A 212 -1.68 14.39 10.90
N TYR A 213 -0.92 14.29 9.81
CA TYR A 213 0.48 13.89 9.83
C TYR A 213 1.31 14.80 10.75
N LYS A 214 1.20 16.13 10.60
CA LYS A 214 1.88 17.11 11.45
C LYS A 214 1.46 16.99 12.93
N THR A 215 0.17 16.78 13.17
CA THR A 215 -0.37 16.61 14.53
C THR A 215 0.18 15.34 15.19
N LEU A 216 0.21 14.22 14.45
CA LEU A 216 0.76 12.95 14.91
C LEU A 216 2.26 13.04 15.19
N LEU A 217 3.01 13.72 14.32
CA LEU A 217 4.43 13.97 14.53
C LEU A 217 4.70 14.68 15.86
N GLU A 218 3.93 15.73 16.17
CA GLU A 218 4.13 16.51 17.39
C GLU A 218 3.67 15.73 18.64
N CYS A 219 2.50 15.08 18.59
CA CYS A 219 1.96 14.41 19.79
C CYS A 219 2.72 13.13 20.16
N THR A 220 3.31 12.43 19.19
CA THR A 220 4.06 11.19 19.43
C THR A 220 5.56 11.41 19.65
N LYS A 221 6.06 12.65 19.51
CA LYS A 221 7.49 13.00 19.60
C LYS A 221 8.19 12.53 20.88
N SER A 222 7.45 12.44 22.00
CA SER A 222 8.00 12.02 23.29
C SER A 222 8.08 10.50 23.47
N ILE A 223 7.61 9.69 22.52
CA ILE A 223 7.59 8.23 22.60
C ILE A 223 8.80 7.67 21.83
N PRO A 224 9.82 7.13 22.52
CA PRO A 224 10.99 6.57 21.86
C PRO A 224 10.62 5.41 20.92
N GLY A 225 11.23 5.40 19.74
CA GLY A 225 11.05 4.32 18.75
C GLY A 225 9.81 4.43 17.88
N VAL A 226 8.93 5.42 18.10
CA VAL A 226 7.79 5.67 17.21
C VAL A 226 8.27 6.36 15.94
N LYS A 227 7.66 6.02 14.80
CA LYS A 227 7.94 6.70 13.52
C LYS A 227 6.63 7.02 12.82
N VAL A 228 6.41 8.29 12.51
CA VAL A 228 5.25 8.74 11.72
C VAL A 228 5.68 8.94 10.27
N GLU A 229 4.98 8.31 9.34
CA GLU A 229 5.24 8.35 7.91
C GLU A 229 4.06 8.99 7.18
N ASN A 230 4.36 9.93 6.28
CA ASN A 230 3.38 10.49 5.35
C ASN A 230 3.36 9.65 4.07
N ASN A 231 2.26 8.92 3.88
CA ASN A 231 2.01 8.09 2.71
C ASN A 231 1.11 8.81 1.68
N LYS A 232 1.15 10.15 1.64
CA LYS A 232 0.39 11.05 0.76
C LYS A 232 -1.11 11.08 0.99
N PHE A 233 -1.80 9.96 0.78
CA PHE A 233 -3.23 9.80 1.07
C PHE A 233 -3.49 9.08 2.40
N CYS A 234 -2.44 8.64 3.08
CA CYS A 234 -2.51 8.02 4.40
C CYS A 234 -1.41 8.60 5.30
N ALA A 235 -1.60 8.48 6.62
CA ALA A 235 -0.53 8.61 7.59
C ALA A 235 -0.34 7.27 8.32
N SER A 236 0.89 6.91 8.63
CA SER A 236 1.21 5.64 9.30
C SER A 236 2.04 5.91 10.55
N VAL A 237 1.64 5.36 11.68
CA VAL A 237 2.35 5.43 12.96
C VAL A 237 2.93 4.05 13.26
N HIS A 238 4.22 3.89 12.99
CA HIS A 238 4.95 2.66 13.23
C HIS A 238 5.34 2.58 14.70
N TYR A 239 4.99 1.47 15.35
CA TYR A 239 5.28 1.21 16.77
C TYR A 239 6.16 -0.03 16.98
N ARG A 240 6.86 -0.44 15.92
CA ARG A 240 7.68 -1.64 15.94
C ARG A 240 8.85 -1.59 16.92
N CYS A 241 9.47 -0.42 17.03
CA CYS A 241 10.59 -0.16 17.91
C CYS A 241 10.15 0.51 19.22
N VAL A 242 8.84 0.57 19.48
CA VAL A 242 8.26 1.13 20.71
C VAL A 242 8.11 0.01 21.74
N ASP A 243 8.52 0.28 22.98
CA ASP A 243 8.32 -0.63 24.11
C ASP A 243 6.82 -0.98 24.27
N GLU A 244 6.50 -2.25 24.48
CA GLU A 244 5.11 -2.74 24.55
C GLU A 244 4.30 -2.06 25.67
N ASN A 245 4.96 -1.67 26.77
CA ASN A 245 4.30 -0.94 27.87
C ASN A 245 3.78 0.43 27.44
N MET A 246 4.35 1.00 26.37
CA MET A 246 3.96 2.30 25.82
C MET A 246 2.90 2.19 24.72
N TRP A 247 2.54 0.98 24.26
CA TRP A 247 1.60 0.81 23.15
C TRP A 247 0.23 1.39 23.47
N GLY A 248 -0.31 1.15 24.68
CA GLY A 248 -1.61 1.69 25.08
C GLY A 248 -1.64 3.23 25.08
N GLY A 249 -0.58 3.86 25.59
CA GLY A 249 -0.46 5.32 25.59
C GLY A 249 -0.33 5.91 24.19
N LEU A 250 0.48 5.27 23.33
CA LEU A 250 0.61 5.67 21.92
C LEU A 250 -0.73 5.56 21.19
N ALA A 251 -1.41 4.43 21.33
CA ALA A 251 -2.68 4.17 20.69
C ALA A 251 -3.70 5.24 21.10
N GLU A 252 -3.80 5.55 22.40
CA GLU A 252 -4.69 6.59 22.90
C GLU A 252 -4.38 7.97 22.32
N GLN A 253 -3.10 8.37 22.21
CA GLN A 253 -2.71 9.62 21.57
C GLN A 253 -3.17 9.68 20.11
N VAL A 254 -2.96 8.60 19.34
CA VAL A 254 -3.40 8.52 17.94
C VAL A 254 -4.93 8.62 17.86
N ARG A 255 -5.66 7.92 18.74
CA ARG A 255 -7.12 7.95 18.79
C ARG A 255 -7.68 9.34 19.05
N VAL A 256 -7.11 10.06 20.03
CA VAL A 256 -7.52 11.43 20.35
C VAL A 256 -7.36 12.35 19.15
N VAL A 257 -6.30 12.20 18.35
CA VAL A 257 -6.15 12.94 17.09
C VAL A 257 -7.28 12.59 16.13
N ILE A 258 -7.52 11.30 15.89
CA ILE A 258 -8.50 10.82 14.89
C ILE A 258 -9.96 11.16 15.26
N ASN A 259 -10.30 11.27 16.54
CA ASN A 259 -11.63 11.71 16.97
C ASN A 259 -12.03 13.10 16.44
N ASN A 260 -11.05 13.95 16.08
CA ASN A 260 -11.31 15.26 15.48
C ASN A 260 -11.57 15.19 13.95
N TYR A 261 -11.35 14.03 13.33
CA TYR A 261 -11.42 13.83 11.88
C TYR A 261 -12.37 12.69 11.53
N PRO A 262 -13.70 12.88 11.60
CA PRO A 262 -14.69 11.82 11.39
C PRO A 262 -14.69 11.23 9.97
N LYS A 263 -14.07 11.93 9.00
CA LYS A 263 -13.91 11.43 7.62
C LYS A 263 -12.69 10.52 7.45
N LEU A 264 -11.93 10.27 8.51
CA LEU A 264 -10.80 9.35 8.53
C LEU A 264 -11.12 8.15 9.41
N ARG A 265 -10.45 7.03 9.14
CA ARG A 265 -10.51 5.82 9.93
C ARG A 265 -9.11 5.38 10.33
N LEU A 266 -9.03 4.74 11.50
CA LEU A 266 -7.84 4.08 12.02
C LEU A 266 -7.93 2.60 11.71
N THR A 267 -6.89 2.05 11.11
CA THR A 267 -6.76 0.63 10.79
C THR A 267 -5.42 0.11 11.29
N GLU A 268 -5.38 -1.14 11.74
CA GLU A 268 -4.14 -1.78 12.21
C GLU A 268 -3.53 -2.65 11.11
N GLY A 269 -2.21 -2.57 10.98
CA GLY A 269 -1.37 -3.47 10.21
C GLY A 269 -0.23 -4.03 11.08
N ARG A 270 0.78 -4.65 10.46
CA ARG A 270 1.87 -5.29 11.20
C ARG A 270 2.83 -4.31 11.88
N LYS A 271 2.55 -4.02 13.15
CA LYS A 271 3.21 -3.04 14.01
C LYS A 271 3.11 -1.61 13.49
N VAL A 272 1.95 -1.30 12.89
CA VAL A 272 1.65 0.03 12.34
C VAL A 272 0.17 0.36 12.54
N LEU A 273 -0.11 1.58 12.98
CA LEU A 273 -1.45 2.17 12.96
C LEU A 273 -1.56 3.05 11.72
N GLU A 274 -2.52 2.78 10.85
CA GLU A 274 -2.71 3.48 9.59
C GLU A 274 -3.98 4.32 9.62
N ILE A 275 -3.82 5.58 9.28
CA ILE A 275 -4.87 6.57 9.18
C ILE A 275 -5.20 6.75 7.71
N ARG A 276 -6.46 6.50 7.34
CA ARG A 276 -6.90 6.53 5.93
C ARG A 276 -8.23 7.26 5.78
N PRO A 277 -8.50 7.90 4.64
CA PRO A 277 -9.83 8.40 4.29
C PRO A 277 -10.89 7.31 4.35
N THR A 278 -12.08 7.65 4.86
CA THR A 278 -13.26 6.78 4.86
C THR A 278 -13.96 6.87 3.52
N ILE A 279 -13.33 6.31 2.49
CA ILE A 279 -13.89 6.17 1.15
C ILE A 279 -14.07 4.69 0.80
N LYS A 280 -14.97 4.39 -0.15
CA LYS A 280 -15.18 3.03 -0.66
C LYS A 280 -14.07 2.64 -1.65
N TRP A 281 -12.83 2.61 -1.15
CA TRP A 281 -11.64 2.28 -1.91
C TRP A 281 -10.70 1.42 -1.07
N ASP A 282 -10.14 0.39 -1.71
CA ASP A 282 -9.22 -0.60 -1.14
C ASP A 282 -8.33 -1.17 -2.27
N LYS A 283 -7.42 -2.11 -1.91
CA LYS A 283 -6.53 -2.74 -2.90
C LYS A 283 -7.30 -3.59 -3.93
N GLY A 284 -8.48 -4.10 -3.57
CA GLY A 284 -9.37 -4.79 -4.51
C GLY A 284 -9.94 -3.84 -5.57
N LYS A 285 -10.40 -2.66 -5.17
CA LYS A 285 -10.80 -1.60 -6.11
C LYS A 285 -9.65 -1.10 -6.97
N ALA A 286 -8.46 -1.00 -6.41
CA ALA A 286 -7.26 -0.68 -7.18
C ALA A 286 -6.95 -1.75 -8.23
N LEU A 287 -7.10 -3.04 -7.89
CA LEU A 287 -6.94 -4.15 -8.83
C LEU A 287 -7.95 -4.05 -9.98
N GLU A 288 -9.23 -3.82 -9.70
CA GLU A 288 -10.27 -3.66 -10.73
C GLU A 288 -9.95 -2.50 -11.67
N PHE A 289 -9.60 -1.34 -11.13
CA PHE A 289 -9.21 -0.16 -11.91
C PHE A 289 -7.98 -0.41 -12.79
N LEU A 290 -6.99 -1.14 -12.27
CA LEU A 290 -5.79 -1.48 -13.02
C LEU A 290 -6.09 -2.49 -14.13
N LEU A 291 -6.96 -3.47 -13.90
CA LEU A 291 -7.43 -4.38 -14.96
C LEU A 291 -8.12 -3.61 -16.09
N GLU A 292 -8.99 -2.66 -15.75
CA GLU A 292 -9.61 -1.76 -16.72
C GLU A 292 -8.54 -0.93 -17.46
N SER A 293 -7.58 -0.37 -16.75
CA SER A 293 -6.46 0.41 -17.34
C SER A 293 -5.58 -0.42 -18.28
N PHE A 294 -5.48 -1.73 -18.06
CA PHE A 294 -4.80 -2.66 -18.94
C PHE A 294 -5.66 -3.11 -20.15
N GLY A 295 -6.94 -2.71 -20.21
CA GLY A 295 -7.87 -3.09 -21.28
C GLY A 295 -8.64 -4.39 -21.01
N TYR A 296 -8.71 -4.84 -19.76
CA TYR A 296 -9.31 -6.11 -19.36
C TYR A 296 -10.52 -5.97 -18.42
N ALA A 297 -11.23 -4.83 -18.43
CA ALA A 297 -12.36 -4.57 -17.52
C ALA A 297 -13.36 -5.75 -17.46
N ASP A 298 -13.81 -6.20 -18.64
CA ASP A 298 -14.82 -7.25 -18.83
C ASP A 298 -14.32 -8.44 -19.67
N SER A 299 -13.00 -8.59 -19.79
CA SER A 299 -12.42 -9.69 -20.57
C SER A 299 -12.44 -11.00 -19.78
N ASN A 300 -12.86 -12.09 -20.42
CA ASN A 300 -12.71 -13.44 -19.88
C ASN A 300 -11.35 -14.07 -20.25
N ASP A 301 -10.58 -13.39 -21.11
CA ASP A 301 -9.30 -13.84 -21.64
C ASP A 301 -8.12 -13.33 -20.79
N VAL A 302 -8.38 -13.04 -19.51
CA VAL A 302 -7.37 -12.57 -18.55
C VAL A 302 -7.27 -13.52 -17.37
N LEU A 303 -6.05 -13.71 -16.87
CA LEU A 303 -5.76 -14.43 -15.63
C LEU A 303 -4.97 -13.50 -14.69
N PRO A 304 -5.66 -12.71 -13.85
CA PRO A 304 -5.00 -11.87 -12.86
C PRO A 304 -4.40 -12.71 -11.73
N ILE A 305 -3.13 -12.48 -11.41
CA ILE A 305 -2.43 -13.10 -10.30
C ILE A 305 -1.99 -12.00 -9.34
N TYR A 306 -2.51 -12.04 -8.11
CA TYR A 306 -2.11 -11.13 -7.05
C TYR A 306 -1.24 -11.85 -6.03
N ILE A 307 -0.10 -11.28 -5.66
CA ILE A 307 0.78 -11.80 -4.60
C ILE A 307 0.86 -10.76 -3.49
N GLY A 308 0.53 -11.15 -2.26
CA GLY A 308 0.50 -10.25 -1.10
C GLY A 308 0.63 -10.98 0.23
N ASP A 309 0.97 -10.26 1.29
CA ASP A 309 1.29 -10.85 2.60
C ASP A 309 0.37 -10.37 3.72
N ASP A 310 -0.29 -9.21 3.56
CA ASP A 310 -0.98 -8.53 4.64
C ASP A 310 -2.51 -8.55 4.50
N ARG A 311 -3.21 -8.19 5.57
CA ARG A 311 -4.67 -8.14 5.62
C ARG A 311 -5.28 -7.28 4.51
N THR A 312 -4.59 -6.24 4.08
CA THR A 312 -5.07 -5.36 2.99
C THR A 312 -5.07 -6.04 1.62
N ASP A 313 -4.28 -7.10 1.44
CA ASP A 313 -4.25 -7.86 0.20
C ASP A 313 -5.46 -8.81 0.09
N GLU A 314 -6.10 -9.15 1.21
CA GLU A 314 -7.36 -9.90 1.23
C GLU A 314 -8.48 -9.23 0.44
N ASP A 315 -8.50 -7.89 0.41
CA ASP A 315 -9.45 -7.13 -0.40
C ASP A 315 -9.30 -7.49 -1.90
N ALA A 316 -8.05 -7.63 -2.37
CA ALA A 316 -7.75 -8.05 -3.73
C ALA A 316 -8.04 -9.54 -3.96
N PHE A 317 -7.67 -10.41 -3.02
CA PHE A 317 -7.95 -11.85 -3.12
C PHE A 317 -9.45 -12.14 -3.18
N LYS A 318 -10.25 -11.43 -2.37
CA LYS A 318 -11.70 -11.54 -2.36
C LYS A 318 -12.31 -11.13 -3.70
N VAL A 319 -11.82 -10.05 -4.32
CA VAL A 319 -12.25 -9.64 -5.66
C VAL A 319 -11.97 -10.74 -6.68
N LEU A 320 -10.76 -11.30 -6.70
CA LEU A 320 -10.39 -12.37 -7.63
C LEU A 320 -11.26 -13.63 -7.45
N ARG A 321 -11.48 -14.03 -6.19
CA ARG A 321 -12.34 -15.15 -5.84
C ARG A 321 -13.78 -14.95 -6.30
N ASN A 322 -14.34 -13.75 -6.06
CA ASN A 322 -15.72 -13.42 -6.44
C ASN A 322 -15.90 -13.34 -7.96
N ARG A 323 -14.89 -12.87 -8.68
CA ARG A 323 -14.88 -12.84 -10.15
C ARG A 323 -14.79 -14.24 -10.77
N GLY A 324 -14.29 -15.23 -10.02
CA GLY A 324 -13.99 -16.57 -10.55
C GLY A 324 -12.89 -16.57 -11.62
N GLN A 325 -12.09 -15.49 -11.67
CA GLN A 325 -11.07 -15.25 -12.68
C GLN A 325 -9.78 -14.79 -11.99
N GLY A 326 -8.71 -15.54 -12.23
CA GLY A 326 -7.45 -15.31 -11.53
C GLY A 326 -7.45 -15.85 -10.11
N PHE A 327 -6.40 -15.55 -9.36
CA PHE A 327 -6.24 -16.02 -8.00
C PHE A 327 -5.25 -15.18 -7.19
N GLY A 328 -5.45 -15.20 -5.88
CA GLY A 328 -4.51 -14.68 -4.90
C GLY A 328 -3.45 -15.71 -4.50
N ILE A 329 -2.24 -15.25 -4.20
CA ILE A 329 -1.16 -16.00 -3.57
C ILE A 329 -0.77 -15.28 -2.28
N LEU A 330 -1.03 -15.91 -1.14
CA LEU A 330 -0.65 -15.38 0.17
C LEU A 330 0.81 -15.68 0.48
N VAL A 331 1.57 -14.67 0.90
CA VAL A 331 2.93 -14.82 1.41
C VAL A 331 2.91 -14.95 2.93
N SER A 332 3.10 -16.16 3.46
CA SER A 332 3.12 -16.40 4.91
C SER A 332 3.82 -17.70 5.27
N LYS A 333 4.65 -17.67 6.32
CA LYS A 333 5.22 -18.88 6.95
C LYS A 333 4.23 -19.59 7.87
N VAL A 334 3.20 -18.88 8.31
CA VAL A 334 2.21 -19.38 9.27
C VAL A 334 0.82 -19.42 8.62
N PRO A 335 -0.03 -20.41 8.95
CA PRO A 335 -1.41 -20.43 8.53
C PRO A 335 -2.14 -19.14 8.91
N LYS A 336 -2.99 -18.66 8.00
CA LYS A 336 -3.86 -17.51 8.20
C LYS A 336 -5.17 -17.73 7.46
N GLU A 337 -6.25 -17.20 8.01
CA GLU A 337 -7.48 -17.06 7.24
C GLU A 337 -7.22 -16.19 6.01
N THR A 338 -7.57 -16.70 4.83
CA THR A 338 -7.28 -16.03 3.57
C THR A 338 -8.25 -16.45 2.46
N ASN A 339 -8.49 -15.54 1.52
CA ASN A 339 -9.18 -15.81 0.26
C ASN A 339 -8.22 -16.18 -0.87
N ALA A 340 -6.90 -16.21 -0.63
CA ALA A 340 -5.92 -16.67 -1.59
C ALA A 340 -6.13 -18.14 -1.93
N SER A 341 -5.89 -18.52 -3.19
CA SER A 341 -6.00 -19.91 -3.64
C SER A 341 -4.71 -20.69 -3.40
N TYR A 342 -3.59 -19.99 -3.33
CA TYR A 342 -2.27 -20.58 -3.13
C TYR A 342 -1.49 -19.82 -2.07
N SER A 343 -0.39 -20.41 -1.61
CA SER A 343 0.53 -19.78 -0.69
C SER A 343 1.98 -19.83 -1.18
N LEU A 344 2.79 -18.91 -0.67
CA LEU A 344 4.25 -18.93 -0.71
C LEU A 344 4.73 -18.60 0.70
N ARG A 345 5.87 -19.15 1.12
CA ARG A 345 6.31 -19.03 2.52
C ARG A 345 6.97 -17.68 2.81
N GLU A 346 7.73 -17.16 1.85
CA GLU A 346 8.52 -15.95 2.03
C GLU A 346 8.93 -15.29 0.71
N THR A 347 9.51 -14.09 0.82
CA THR A 347 9.99 -13.29 -0.31
C THR A 347 10.92 -14.05 -1.27
N THR A 348 11.69 -15.03 -0.78
CA THR A 348 12.54 -15.89 -1.64
C THR A 348 11.70 -16.74 -2.58
N GLU A 349 10.63 -17.37 -2.08
CA GLU A 349 9.74 -18.19 -2.91
C GLU A 349 8.93 -17.34 -3.90
N VAL A 350 8.59 -16.10 -3.53
CA VAL A 350 8.01 -15.11 -4.46
C VAL A 350 8.95 -14.90 -5.65
N LYS A 351 10.23 -14.60 -5.39
CA LYS A 351 11.23 -14.44 -6.46
C LYS A 351 11.33 -15.69 -7.33
N ASP A 352 11.36 -16.87 -6.73
CA ASP A 352 11.50 -18.13 -7.47
C ASP A 352 10.25 -18.40 -8.33
N PHE A 353 9.05 -18.10 -7.83
CA PHE A 353 7.82 -18.17 -8.60
C PHE A 353 7.83 -17.22 -9.81
N LEU A 354 8.22 -15.96 -9.61
CA LEU A 354 8.34 -14.97 -10.68
C LEU A 354 9.33 -15.41 -11.76
N ARG A 355 10.48 -15.98 -11.37
CA ARG A 355 11.48 -16.51 -12.29
C ARG A 355 10.98 -17.72 -13.07
N LEU A 356 10.26 -18.62 -12.39
CA LEU A 356 9.69 -19.81 -13.01
C LEU A 356 8.64 -19.41 -14.05
N LEU A 357 7.80 -18.41 -13.74
CA LEU A 357 6.82 -17.85 -14.68
C LEU A 357 7.47 -17.28 -15.95
N VAL A 358 8.57 -16.54 -15.80
CA VAL A 358 9.35 -16.02 -16.93
C VAL A 358 9.99 -17.15 -17.75
N ALA A 359 10.59 -18.14 -17.09
CA ALA A 359 11.23 -19.27 -17.76
C ALA A 359 10.22 -20.06 -18.59
N TRP A 360 9.06 -20.35 -18.01
CA TRP A 360 7.94 -20.98 -18.71
C TRP A 360 7.50 -20.17 -19.94
N LYS A 361 7.29 -18.85 -19.79
CA LYS A 361 6.86 -18.01 -20.92
C LYS A 361 7.89 -18.00 -22.05
N ARG A 362 9.18 -17.92 -21.73
CA ARG A 362 10.27 -17.99 -22.72
C ARG A 362 10.26 -19.30 -23.50
N LEU A 363 9.98 -20.42 -22.84
CA LEU A 363 9.87 -21.72 -23.50
C LEU A 363 8.63 -21.79 -24.41
N SER A 364 7.48 -21.28 -23.94
CA SER A 364 6.25 -21.25 -24.74
C SER A 364 6.40 -20.44 -26.05
N LEU A 365 7.20 -19.37 -26.02
CA LEU A 365 7.47 -18.52 -27.19
C LEU A 365 8.49 -19.13 -28.17
N LYS A 366 9.30 -20.10 -27.74
CA LYS A 366 10.27 -20.79 -28.61
C LYS A 366 9.67 -22.02 -29.31
N GLY A 367 8.60 -22.58 -28.73
CA GLY A 367 7.90 -23.74 -29.28
C GLY A 367 6.65 -23.39 -30.09
N SER A 368 6.29 -22.10 -30.19
CA SER A 368 5.29 -21.57 -31.12
C SER A 368 6.02 -21.02 -32.35
#